data_AF-A0AAN8SE61-F1
#
_entry.id   AF-A0AAN8SE61-F1
#
_cell.length_a   1.000
_cell.length_b   1.000
_cell.length_c   1.000
_cell.angle_alpha   90.00
_cell.angle_beta   90.00
_cell.angle_gamma   90.00
#
_symmetry.space_group_name_H-M   'P 1'
#
loop_
_entity.id
_entity.type
_entity.pdbx_description
1 polymer ?
#
loop_
_entity_poly.entity_id
_entity_poly.type
_entity_poly.pdbx_seq_one_letter_code
_entity_poly.pdbx_strand_id
1 'polypeptide(L)'
;MKNDALARLLIMDFGHPMDPITVQTIKTSLLNIAALISVHSSGSNFKAIGISIINSSAVVIKNSRSIHKLYKFLWKLFNEDKSEATTQVKLTVLEYKNCLKDSLESMIRSLESIIVQDNERSENGNLNIQLTIITYKTASLVTDIARDVINKLSQQQTLSPSAFEIIQVTKDEEQNASKQKLSSSDWFTCDATVASLNSVFKNFLFKVECEQKQVRIIISNDLGITVICDLYDCMIDPSMLHFGFEPCNDFMCQTSIKHSFLGLFKKITDLEVICRIPLIGLSPTLIFGFTRRAEATSSSSFKWTELKFNEQIFRALCKNLYDIGEGLLTQAKAQFQSSHLKSYYFITSDGNCLLVNSIAPEELYLSNDFKIRVPQSEDEEPALSAILMSFRQIHSLKSFSPKMLQSGVYDCLKTQLSPTVSYLEEI
;
A
#
# COMPACT_ATOMS: atom_id res chain seq x y z
N MET A 1 14.48 -13.19 15.51
CA MET A 1 13.47 -14.15 15.03
C MET A 1 13.82 -14.51 13.60
N LYS A 2 13.76 -15.79 13.21
CA LYS A 2 13.90 -16.17 11.80
C LYS A 2 12.81 -15.44 11.02
N ASN A 3 13.18 -14.68 9.98
CA ASN A 3 12.22 -14.18 9.00
C ASN A 3 11.73 -15.39 8.22
N ASP A 4 10.67 -16.04 8.71
CA ASP A 4 10.02 -17.10 7.96
C ASP A 4 9.47 -16.50 6.66
N ALA A 5 9.95 -17.02 5.54
CA ALA A 5 9.61 -16.49 4.24
C ALA A 5 8.11 -16.74 3.96
N LEU A 6 7.36 -15.66 3.72
CA LEU A 6 5.92 -15.72 3.50
C LEU A 6 5.59 -16.10 2.06
N ALA A 7 4.76 -17.10 1.81
CA ALA A 7 4.11 -17.31 0.51
C ALA A 7 2.65 -16.84 0.55
N ARG A 8 2.18 -16.22 -0.52
CA ARG A 8 0.80 -15.72 -0.63
C ARG A 8 0.03 -16.49 -1.66
N LEU A 9 -1.11 -17.05 -1.28
CA LEU A 9 -1.98 -17.79 -2.18
C LEU A 9 -3.30 -17.04 -2.33
N LEU A 10 -3.70 -16.77 -3.57
CA LEU A 10 -4.98 -16.16 -3.92
C LEU A 10 -5.83 -17.16 -4.69
N ILE A 11 -7.02 -17.47 -4.17
CA ILE A 11 -8.02 -18.27 -4.87
C ILE A 11 -9.20 -17.39 -5.23
N MET A 12 -9.56 -17.38 -6.51
CA MET A 12 -10.69 -16.61 -7.04
C MET A 12 -11.84 -17.56 -7.38
N ASP A 13 -12.97 -17.37 -6.71
CA ASP A 13 -14.22 -18.06 -6.98
C ASP A 13 -15.12 -17.18 -7.86
N PHE A 14 -15.06 -17.40 -9.17
CA PHE A 14 -15.92 -16.69 -10.12
C PHE A 14 -17.28 -17.37 -10.33
N GLY A 15 -17.48 -18.57 -9.77
CA GLY A 15 -18.69 -19.35 -9.98
C GLY A 15 -19.95 -18.67 -9.43
N HIS A 16 -21.12 -19.23 -9.78
CA HIS A 16 -22.42 -18.72 -9.31
C HIS A 16 -22.44 -18.54 -7.77
N PRO A 17 -22.96 -17.42 -7.23
CA PRO A 17 -23.80 -16.41 -7.89
C PRO A 17 -23.07 -15.16 -8.41
N MET A 18 -21.75 -15.18 -8.56
CA MET A 18 -21.03 -14.00 -9.04
C MET A 18 -21.39 -13.66 -10.49
N ASP A 19 -21.85 -12.44 -10.73
CA ASP A 19 -22.26 -11.98 -12.06
C ASP A 19 -21.05 -11.52 -12.91
N PRO A 20 -21.21 -11.46 -14.25
CA PRO A 20 -20.09 -11.14 -15.15
C PRO A 20 -19.46 -9.78 -14.87
N ILE A 21 -20.25 -8.78 -14.46
CA ILE A 21 -19.74 -7.43 -14.20
C ILE A 21 -18.81 -7.46 -12.99
N THR A 22 -19.21 -8.10 -11.89
CA THR A 22 -18.35 -8.26 -10.71
C THR A 22 -17.09 -9.06 -11.04
N VAL A 23 -17.19 -10.15 -11.81
CA VAL A 23 -16.01 -10.90 -12.28
C VAL A 23 -15.06 -9.97 -13.05
N GLN A 24 -15.58 -9.17 -13.96
CA GLN A 24 -14.77 -8.24 -14.76
C GLN A 24 -14.14 -7.14 -13.90
N THR A 25 -14.84 -6.63 -12.89
CA THR A 25 -14.28 -5.66 -11.94
C THR A 25 -13.12 -6.26 -11.14
N ILE A 26 -13.25 -7.52 -10.68
CA ILE A 26 -12.18 -8.24 -9.98
C ILE A 26 -10.97 -8.43 -10.89
N LYS A 27 -11.17 -8.96 -12.11
CA LYS A 27 -10.12 -9.13 -13.12
C LYS A 27 -9.40 -7.80 -13.41
N THR A 28 -10.16 -6.74 -13.65
CA THR A 28 -9.62 -5.40 -13.97
C THR A 28 -8.80 -4.84 -12.80
N SER A 29 -9.31 -4.96 -11.58
CA SER A 29 -8.63 -4.44 -10.39
C SER A 29 -7.33 -5.21 -10.11
N LEU A 30 -7.35 -6.54 -10.24
CA LEU A 30 -6.14 -7.34 -10.08
C LEU A 30 -5.10 -7.04 -11.16
N LEU A 31 -5.52 -6.87 -12.43
CA LEU A 31 -4.63 -6.46 -13.52
C LEU A 31 -4.04 -5.05 -13.28
N ASN A 32 -4.83 -4.10 -12.77
CA ASN A 32 -4.36 -2.76 -12.42
C ASN A 32 -3.21 -2.82 -11.41
N ILE A 33 -3.41 -3.57 -10.32
CA ILE A 33 -2.39 -3.68 -9.27
C ILE A 33 -1.18 -4.50 -9.74
N ALA A 34 -1.39 -5.57 -10.51
CA ALA A 34 -0.30 -6.33 -11.11
C ALA A 34 0.55 -5.47 -12.06
N ALA A 35 -0.08 -4.60 -12.87
CA ALA A 35 0.62 -3.66 -13.74
C ALA A 35 1.48 -2.69 -12.93
N LEU A 36 0.92 -2.13 -11.85
CA LEU A 36 1.61 -1.21 -10.95
C LEU A 36 2.83 -1.84 -10.28
N ILE A 37 2.69 -3.07 -9.78
CA ILE A 37 3.80 -3.82 -9.14
C ILE A 37 4.89 -4.18 -10.13
N SER A 38 4.51 -4.50 -11.36
CA SER A 38 5.47 -4.90 -12.39
C SER A 38 6.48 -3.80 -12.69
N VAL A 39 6.14 -2.54 -12.39
CA VAL A 39 6.98 -1.36 -12.57
C VAL A 39 7.67 -0.93 -11.28
N HIS A 40 6.99 -1.03 -10.14
CA HIS A 40 7.49 -0.57 -8.84
C HIS A 40 8.45 -1.58 -8.18
N SER A 41 9.45 -2.09 -8.90
CA SER A 41 10.31 -3.21 -8.49
C SER A 41 11.29 -2.92 -7.32
N SER A 42 10.78 -2.38 -6.21
CA SER A 42 11.39 -2.55 -4.88
C SER A 42 10.95 -3.93 -4.38
N GLY A 43 11.94 -4.81 -4.13
CA GLY A 43 11.70 -6.24 -3.90
C GLY A 43 10.58 -6.50 -2.90
N SER A 44 9.64 -7.36 -3.29
CA SER A 44 8.61 -7.86 -2.38
C SER A 44 9.22 -8.75 -1.29
N ASN A 45 8.62 -8.79 -0.10
CA ASN A 45 9.12 -9.63 1.01
C ASN A 45 8.60 -11.08 0.98
N PHE A 46 7.66 -11.43 0.10
CA PHE A 46 7.13 -12.80 0.01
C PHE A 46 8.05 -13.70 -0.83
N LYS A 47 8.16 -15.01 -0.56
CA LYS A 47 8.99 -15.93 -1.38
C LYS A 47 8.33 -16.26 -2.72
N ALA A 48 7.00 -16.33 -2.73
CA ALA A 48 6.21 -16.70 -3.90
C ALA A 48 4.76 -16.18 -3.78
N ILE A 49 4.11 -16.01 -4.93
CA ILE A 49 2.67 -15.75 -5.06
C ILE A 49 2.04 -16.91 -5.85
N GLY A 50 1.04 -17.57 -5.30
CA GLY A 50 0.15 -18.48 -6.01
C GLY A 50 -1.18 -17.81 -6.34
N ILE A 51 -1.69 -18.05 -7.55
CA ILE A 51 -3.00 -17.59 -8.00
C ILE A 51 -3.71 -18.77 -8.66
N SER A 52 -4.95 -19.02 -8.25
CA SER A 52 -5.81 -20.03 -8.86
C SER A 52 -7.22 -19.49 -9.02
N ILE A 53 -7.90 -19.92 -10.07
CA ILE A 53 -9.35 -19.75 -10.22
C ILE A 53 -9.98 -21.12 -9.90
N ILE A 54 -11.06 -21.14 -9.12
CA ILE A 54 -11.78 -22.38 -8.83
C ILE A 54 -12.26 -23.00 -10.15
N ASN A 55 -12.07 -24.32 -10.29
CA ASN A 55 -12.38 -25.07 -11.51
C ASN A 55 -11.52 -24.65 -12.73
N SER A 56 -10.31 -24.18 -12.47
CA SER A 56 -9.32 -23.84 -13.50
C SER A 56 -7.90 -24.21 -13.04
N SER A 57 -6.91 -23.90 -13.87
CA SER A 57 -5.51 -24.11 -13.55
C SER A 57 -5.06 -23.21 -12.39
N ALA A 58 -4.09 -23.71 -11.62
CA ALA A 58 -3.40 -22.97 -10.59
C ALA A 58 -1.98 -22.65 -11.04
N VAL A 59 -1.48 -21.48 -10.67
CA VAL A 59 -0.12 -21.06 -11.02
C VAL A 59 0.57 -20.44 -9.83
N VAL A 60 1.85 -20.73 -9.67
CA VAL A 60 2.70 -20.18 -8.61
C VAL A 60 3.92 -19.53 -9.22
N ILE A 61 4.14 -18.26 -8.85
CA ILE A 61 5.21 -17.40 -9.32
C ILE A 61 6.18 -17.13 -8.17
N LYS A 62 7.46 -17.44 -8.39
CA LYS A 62 8.54 -17.16 -7.46
C LYS A 62 8.91 -15.67 -7.47
N ASN A 63 9.09 -15.08 -6.29
CA ASN A 63 9.31 -13.64 -6.15
C ASN A 63 10.68 -13.15 -6.61
N SER A 64 11.72 -14.01 -6.60
CA SER A 64 13.12 -13.54 -6.67
C SER A 64 13.45 -12.65 -7.86
N ARG A 65 12.78 -12.80 -9.02
CA ARG A 65 12.87 -11.87 -10.18
C ARG A 65 11.62 -11.81 -11.06
N SER A 66 10.58 -12.62 -10.83
CA SER A 66 9.51 -12.84 -11.83
C SER A 66 8.23 -12.04 -11.59
N ILE A 67 8.17 -11.19 -10.56
CA ILE A 67 6.94 -10.45 -10.27
C ILE A 67 6.53 -9.46 -11.37
N HIS A 68 7.51 -8.95 -12.14
CA HIS A 68 7.24 -8.17 -13.35
C HIS A 68 6.50 -8.96 -14.44
N LYS A 69 6.48 -10.30 -14.35
CA LYS A 69 5.72 -11.18 -15.25
C LYS A 69 4.30 -11.44 -14.76
N LEU A 70 3.96 -11.03 -13.53
CA LEU A 70 2.63 -11.25 -12.93
C LEU A 70 1.53 -10.66 -13.81
N TYR A 71 1.71 -9.44 -14.31
CA TYR A 71 0.74 -8.83 -15.21
C TYR A 71 0.53 -9.67 -16.48
N LYS A 72 1.61 -10.04 -17.16
CA LYS A 72 1.53 -10.85 -18.40
C LYS A 72 0.84 -12.18 -18.16
N PHE A 73 1.18 -12.82 -17.04
CA PHE A 73 0.55 -14.07 -16.63
C PHE A 73 -0.96 -13.91 -16.41
N LEU A 74 -1.36 -12.93 -15.61
CA LEU A 74 -2.78 -12.67 -15.33
C LEU A 74 -3.54 -12.26 -16.58
N TRP A 75 -2.91 -11.46 -17.45
CA TRP A 75 -3.49 -11.06 -18.73
C TRP A 75 -3.78 -12.29 -19.59
N LYS A 76 -2.82 -13.22 -19.68
CA LYS A 76 -3.00 -14.49 -20.38
C LYS A 76 -4.10 -15.35 -19.74
N LEU A 77 -4.07 -15.52 -18.41
CA LEU A 77 -5.07 -16.29 -17.67
C LEU A 77 -6.49 -15.75 -17.89
N PHE A 78 -6.65 -14.42 -17.99
CA PHE A 78 -7.95 -13.80 -18.11
C PHE A 78 -8.45 -13.64 -19.55
N ASN A 79 -7.55 -13.55 -20.54
CA ASN A 79 -7.89 -13.21 -21.93
C ASN A 79 -7.57 -14.31 -22.97
N GLU A 80 -6.58 -15.19 -22.75
CA GLU A 80 -6.21 -16.23 -23.71
C GLU A 80 -6.88 -17.58 -23.41
N ASP A 81 -7.06 -17.91 -22.13
CA ASP A 81 -7.80 -19.12 -21.76
C ASP A 81 -9.30 -18.92 -22.03
N LYS A 82 -9.96 -19.93 -22.62
CA LYS A 82 -11.41 -20.02 -22.83
C LYS A 82 -12.20 -20.10 -21.51
N SER A 83 -11.82 -19.31 -20.51
CA SER A 83 -12.30 -19.31 -19.13
C SER A 83 -13.72 -18.78 -18.98
N GLU A 84 -14.29 -18.13 -19.99
CA GLU A 84 -15.71 -17.75 -19.96
C GLU A 84 -16.63 -18.97 -19.78
N ALA A 85 -16.24 -20.14 -20.32
CA ALA A 85 -17.00 -21.37 -20.15
C ALA A 85 -16.91 -21.99 -18.74
N THR A 86 -15.84 -21.71 -17.98
CA THR A 86 -15.60 -22.31 -16.64
C THR A 86 -15.96 -21.39 -15.48
N THR A 87 -16.10 -20.09 -15.73
CA THR A 87 -16.22 -19.08 -14.67
C THR A 87 -17.63 -18.90 -14.12
N GLN A 88 -18.69 -19.45 -14.71
CA GLN A 88 -20.07 -19.32 -14.18
C GLN A 88 -20.75 -20.65 -13.84
N VAL A 89 -19.97 -21.70 -13.66
CA VAL A 89 -20.52 -23.02 -13.34
C VAL A 89 -21.13 -23.01 -11.94
N LYS A 90 -22.37 -23.49 -11.83
CA LYS A 90 -23.01 -23.75 -10.54
C LYS A 90 -22.52 -25.08 -10.00
N LEU A 91 -21.54 -25.02 -9.10
CA LEU A 91 -21.00 -26.19 -8.41
C LEU A 91 -21.87 -26.55 -7.21
N THR A 92 -22.08 -27.85 -7.00
CA THR A 92 -22.56 -28.37 -5.72
C THR A 92 -21.52 -28.12 -4.62
N VAL A 93 -21.93 -28.23 -3.35
CA VAL A 93 -21.01 -28.06 -2.21
C VAL A 93 -19.85 -29.05 -2.27
N LEU A 94 -20.10 -30.29 -2.70
CA LEU A 94 -19.08 -31.33 -2.82
C LEU A 94 -18.10 -31.05 -3.97
N GLU A 95 -18.61 -30.66 -5.14
CA GLU A 95 -17.76 -30.29 -6.28
C GLU A 95 -16.91 -29.07 -5.95
N TYR A 96 -17.50 -28.04 -5.33
CA TYR A 96 -16.78 -26.86 -4.89
C TYR A 96 -15.63 -27.22 -3.93
N LYS A 97 -15.91 -28.09 -2.96
CA LYS A 97 -14.92 -28.59 -2.01
C LYS A 97 -13.78 -29.33 -2.70
N ASN A 98 -14.09 -30.17 -3.68
CA ASN A 98 -13.09 -30.90 -4.45
C ASN A 98 -12.24 -29.94 -5.30
N CYS A 99 -12.85 -29.01 -6.02
CA CYS A 99 -12.12 -28.00 -6.79
C CYS A 99 -11.22 -27.14 -5.90
N LEU A 100 -11.69 -26.72 -4.72
CA LEU A 100 -10.88 -25.95 -3.78
C LEU A 100 -9.67 -26.76 -3.29
N LYS A 101 -9.89 -28.04 -2.98
CA LYS A 101 -8.83 -28.97 -2.60
C LYS A 101 -7.80 -29.12 -3.71
N ASP A 102 -8.23 -29.35 -4.94
CA ASP A 102 -7.34 -29.53 -6.10
C ASP A 102 -6.52 -28.27 -6.38
N SER A 103 -7.15 -27.09 -6.32
CA SER A 103 -6.46 -25.79 -6.45
C SER A 103 -5.38 -25.61 -5.37
N LEU A 104 -5.71 -25.91 -4.11
CA LEU A 104 -4.76 -25.79 -3.00
C LEU A 104 -3.60 -26.78 -3.13
N GLU A 105 -3.89 -28.06 -3.40
CA GLU A 105 -2.86 -29.08 -3.61
C GLU A 105 -1.94 -28.72 -4.76
N SER A 106 -2.49 -28.25 -5.88
CA SER A 106 -1.70 -27.85 -7.05
C SER A 106 -0.76 -26.68 -6.74
N MET A 107 -1.26 -25.65 -6.04
CA MET A 107 -0.43 -24.51 -5.61
C MET A 107 0.64 -24.93 -4.60
N ILE A 108 0.28 -25.78 -3.64
CA ILE A 108 1.22 -26.25 -2.62
C ILE A 108 2.33 -27.09 -3.25
N ARG A 109 2.01 -28.07 -4.10
CA ARG A 109 3.03 -28.87 -4.82
C ARG A 109 3.97 -27.98 -5.65
N SER A 110 3.42 -26.94 -6.27
CA SER A 110 4.22 -25.96 -7.03
C SER A 110 5.13 -25.14 -6.11
N LEU A 111 4.65 -24.72 -4.94
CA LEU A 111 5.46 -24.05 -3.92
C LEU A 111 6.57 -24.96 -3.40
N GLU A 112 6.27 -26.21 -3.08
CA GLU A 112 7.25 -27.21 -2.63
C GLU A 112 8.35 -27.40 -3.68
N SER A 113 8.00 -27.52 -4.96
CA SER A 113 8.98 -27.59 -6.05
C SER A 113 9.89 -26.36 -6.10
N ILE A 114 9.32 -25.16 -5.96
CA ILE A 114 10.09 -23.90 -5.91
C ILE A 114 11.03 -23.87 -4.70
N ILE A 115 10.59 -24.39 -3.55
CA ILE A 115 11.37 -24.43 -2.31
C ILE A 115 12.51 -25.44 -2.41
N VAL A 116 12.26 -26.65 -2.94
CA VAL A 116 13.30 -27.68 -3.15
C VAL A 116 14.40 -27.14 -4.06
N GLN A 117 14.03 -26.46 -5.15
CA GLN A 117 15.00 -25.81 -6.04
C GLN A 117 15.82 -24.70 -5.36
N ASP A 118 15.29 -24.05 -4.32
CA ASP A 118 16.01 -23.03 -3.54
C ASP A 118 16.85 -23.62 -2.39
N ASN A 119 16.39 -24.71 -1.79
CA ASN A 119 16.94 -25.28 -0.57
C ASN A 119 18.20 -26.14 -0.79
N GLU A 120 18.66 -26.34 -2.03
CA GLU A 120 20.05 -26.79 -2.28
C GLU A 120 21.10 -25.80 -1.69
N ARG A 121 20.68 -24.65 -1.16
CA ARG A 121 21.54 -23.64 -0.52
C ARG A 121 21.16 -23.24 0.91
N SER A 122 20.13 -23.80 1.54
CA SER A 122 19.76 -23.42 2.92
C SER A 122 18.92 -24.47 3.65
N GLU A 123 19.40 -24.88 4.83
CA GLU A 123 18.74 -25.85 5.72
C GLU A 123 17.54 -25.24 6.48
N ASN A 124 16.40 -25.94 6.42
CA ASN A 124 15.27 -25.83 7.36
C ASN A 124 14.64 -24.44 7.56
N GLY A 125 14.00 -23.93 6.52
CA GLY A 125 13.01 -22.84 6.61
C GLY A 125 11.58 -23.38 6.52
N ASN A 126 10.79 -23.25 7.59
CA ASN A 126 9.34 -23.41 7.52
C ASN A 126 8.77 -22.29 6.62
N LEU A 127 7.88 -22.64 5.69
CA LEU A 127 7.23 -21.67 4.82
C LEU A 127 5.91 -21.24 5.47
N ASN A 128 5.79 -19.95 5.78
CA ASN A 128 4.54 -19.39 6.27
C ASN A 128 3.62 -19.08 5.09
N ILE A 129 2.44 -19.68 5.04
CA ILE A 129 1.46 -19.46 3.97
C ILE A 129 0.35 -18.54 4.46
N GLN A 130 0.11 -17.45 3.71
CA GLN A 130 -1.10 -16.65 3.81
C GLN A 130 -2.05 -17.02 2.66
N LEU A 131 -3.22 -17.56 2.97
CA LEU A 131 -4.24 -17.91 1.99
C LEU A 131 -5.37 -16.87 2.01
N THR A 132 -5.68 -16.31 0.84
CA THR A 132 -6.79 -15.40 0.61
C THR A 132 -7.75 -15.99 -0.41
N ILE A 133 -9.04 -16.08 -0.08
CA ILE A 133 -10.10 -16.55 -0.99
C ILE A 133 -11.06 -15.40 -1.28
N ILE A 134 -11.26 -15.07 -2.56
CA ILE A 134 -12.27 -14.10 -3.00
C ILE A 134 -13.49 -14.87 -3.51
N THR A 135 -14.67 -14.59 -2.95
CA THR A 135 -15.91 -15.30 -3.30
C THR A 135 -17.13 -14.40 -3.18
N TYR A 136 -18.19 -14.75 -3.91
CA TYR A 136 -19.53 -14.17 -3.75
C TYR A 136 -20.45 -15.07 -2.89
N LYS A 137 -20.00 -16.28 -2.54
CA LYS A 137 -20.73 -17.22 -1.69
C LYS A 137 -20.66 -16.76 -0.22
N THR A 138 -21.56 -17.29 0.61
CA THR A 138 -21.59 -16.99 2.04
C THR A 138 -20.26 -17.32 2.71
N ALA A 139 -19.63 -16.35 3.37
CA ALA A 139 -18.30 -16.52 3.95
C ALA A 139 -18.22 -17.74 4.88
N SER A 140 -19.19 -17.95 5.78
CA SER A 140 -19.20 -19.07 6.73
C SER A 140 -19.09 -20.44 6.05
N LEU A 141 -19.85 -20.66 4.98
CA LEU A 141 -19.79 -21.90 4.21
C LEU A 141 -18.40 -22.13 3.62
N VAL A 142 -17.83 -21.09 3.02
CA VAL A 142 -16.48 -21.18 2.42
C VAL A 142 -15.42 -21.35 3.50
N THR A 143 -15.57 -20.72 4.66
CA THR A 143 -14.67 -20.89 5.82
C THR A 143 -14.66 -22.33 6.30
N ASP A 144 -15.82 -22.96 6.46
CA ASP A 144 -15.90 -24.33 6.96
C ASP A 144 -15.30 -25.33 5.95
N ILE A 145 -15.57 -25.14 4.66
CA ILE A 145 -15.00 -25.96 3.59
C ILE A 145 -13.48 -25.77 3.52
N ALA A 146 -13.00 -24.52 3.53
CA ALA A 146 -11.58 -24.23 3.47
C ALA A 146 -10.83 -24.78 4.69
N ARG A 147 -11.37 -24.62 5.91
CA ARG A 147 -10.76 -25.19 7.12
C ARG A 147 -10.68 -26.71 7.05
N ASP A 148 -11.74 -27.40 6.60
CA ASP A 148 -11.69 -28.86 6.44
C ASP A 148 -10.60 -29.30 5.43
N VAL A 149 -10.49 -28.59 4.30
CA VAL A 149 -9.44 -28.86 3.31
C VAL A 149 -8.04 -28.59 3.87
N ILE A 150 -7.86 -27.45 4.53
CA ILE A 150 -6.58 -27.05 5.14
C ILE A 150 -6.16 -28.06 6.22
N ASN A 151 -7.07 -28.43 7.13
CA ASN A 151 -6.76 -29.38 8.19
C ASN A 151 -6.32 -30.74 7.64
N LYS A 152 -6.96 -31.21 6.56
CA LYS A 152 -6.56 -32.45 5.88
C LYS A 152 -5.19 -32.34 5.23
N LEU A 153 -4.89 -31.21 4.59
CA LEU A 153 -3.59 -30.97 3.97
C LEU A 153 -2.47 -30.84 5.01
N SER A 154 -2.71 -30.13 6.12
CA SER A 154 -1.75 -30.00 7.22
C SER A 154 -1.45 -31.33 7.94
N GLN A 155 -2.37 -32.29 7.91
CA GLN A 155 -2.10 -33.65 8.41
C GLN A 155 -1.21 -34.47 7.47
N GLN A 156 -1.14 -34.10 6.18
CA GLN A 156 -0.45 -34.84 5.13
C GLN A 156 0.88 -34.21 4.71
N GLN A 157 1.11 -32.92 4.99
CA GLN A 157 2.25 -32.14 4.52
C GLN A 157 2.88 -31.25 5.61
N THR A 158 4.14 -30.85 5.43
CA THR A 158 4.95 -30.00 6.32
C THR A 158 4.60 -28.50 6.26
N LEU A 159 3.32 -28.16 6.07
CA LEU A 159 2.89 -26.78 5.94
C LEU A 159 1.91 -26.42 7.05
N SER A 160 2.28 -25.37 7.80
CA SER A 160 1.40 -24.70 8.75
C SER A 160 0.95 -23.38 8.10
N PRO A 161 -0.31 -23.28 7.65
CA PRO A 161 -0.85 -22.00 7.22
C PRO A 161 -0.80 -21.04 8.42
N SER A 162 -0.10 -19.93 8.24
CA SER A 162 0.09 -18.95 9.30
C SER A 162 -1.05 -17.94 9.36
N ALA A 163 -1.77 -17.75 8.25
CA ALA A 163 -2.93 -16.87 8.16
C ALA A 163 -3.91 -17.33 7.07
N PHE A 164 -5.20 -17.18 7.38
CA PHE A 164 -6.31 -17.51 6.49
C PHE A 164 -7.32 -16.37 6.48
N GLU A 165 -7.74 -15.95 5.28
CA GLU A 165 -8.62 -14.79 5.10
C GLU A 165 -9.60 -15.02 3.94
N ILE A 166 -10.88 -14.73 4.15
CA ILE A 166 -11.90 -14.74 3.10
C ILE A 166 -12.40 -13.33 2.83
N ILE A 167 -12.51 -13.01 1.55
CA ILE A 167 -13.04 -11.75 1.06
C ILE A 167 -14.38 -12.04 0.39
N GLN A 168 -15.46 -11.71 1.09
CA GLN A 168 -16.80 -11.84 0.53
C GLN A 168 -17.13 -10.57 -0.25
N VAL A 169 -17.28 -10.70 -1.57
CA VAL A 169 -17.65 -9.58 -2.45
C VAL A 169 -19.18 -9.43 -2.45
N THR A 170 -19.66 -8.21 -2.26
CA THR A 170 -21.10 -7.90 -2.22
C THR A 170 -21.43 -6.68 -3.09
N LYS A 171 -22.70 -6.56 -3.48
CA LYS A 171 -23.21 -5.40 -4.24
C LYS A 171 -23.87 -4.33 -3.37
N ASP A 172 -24.19 -4.66 -2.12
CA ASP A 172 -25.00 -3.80 -1.26
C ASP A 172 -24.14 -2.91 -0.37
N GLU A 173 -24.24 -1.59 -0.56
CA GLU A 173 -23.59 -0.60 0.31
C GLU A 173 -24.13 -0.64 1.75
N GLU A 174 -25.39 -1.05 1.95
CA GLU A 174 -26.08 -1.03 3.24
C GLU A 174 -25.53 -2.04 4.27
N GLN A 175 -24.84 -3.10 3.83
CA GLN A 175 -24.20 -4.06 4.76
C GLN A 175 -22.80 -3.64 5.21
N ASN A 176 -22.21 -2.61 4.59
CA ASN A 176 -20.81 -2.22 4.84
C ASN A 176 -20.63 -1.35 6.10
N ALA A 177 -21.69 -0.71 6.59
CA ALA A 177 -21.62 0.21 7.73
C ALA A 177 -21.31 -0.47 9.09
N SER A 178 -21.35 -1.81 9.17
CA SER A 178 -21.27 -2.50 10.48
C SER A 178 -20.16 -3.54 10.64
N LYS A 179 -19.30 -3.81 9.64
CA LYS A 179 -18.27 -4.87 9.77
C LYS A 179 -16.89 -4.60 9.16
N GLN A 180 -16.44 -3.34 9.09
CA GLN A 180 -14.99 -3.08 9.08
C GLN A 180 -14.42 -3.24 10.51
N LYS A 181 -14.37 -4.48 11.01
CA LYS A 181 -13.73 -4.81 12.28
C LYS A 181 -12.59 -5.79 12.02
N LEU A 182 -11.47 -5.25 11.56
CA LEU A 182 -10.16 -5.90 11.60
C LEU A 182 -9.84 -6.19 13.07
N SER A 183 -9.95 -7.46 13.51
CA SER A 183 -9.19 -8.00 14.65
C SER A 183 -9.53 -9.47 14.99
N SER A 184 -10.64 -10.08 14.55
CA SER A 184 -10.98 -11.43 15.05
C SER A 184 -11.92 -12.28 14.18
N SER A 185 -12.10 -11.97 12.90
CA SER A 185 -12.97 -12.75 12.01
C SER A 185 -12.18 -13.27 10.82
N ASP A 186 -12.32 -14.57 10.51
CA ASP A 186 -11.68 -15.27 9.37
C ASP A 186 -12.10 -14.70 7.99
N TRP A 187 -12.93 -13.65 7.95
CA TRP A 187 -13.46 -13.06 6.73
C TRP A 187 -13.81 -11.56 6.89
N PHE A 188 -13.83 -10.83 5.78
CA PHE A 188 -14.38 -9.47 5.68
C PHE A 188 -15.19 -9.27 4.40
N THR A 189 -16.13 -8.33 4.43
CA THR A 189 -16.94 -7.95 3.25
C THR A 189 -16.26 -6.82 2.49
N CYS A 190 -16.29 -6.90 1.16
CA CYS A 190 -15.83 -5.87 0.25
C CYS A 190 -16.91 -5.58 -0.80
N ASP A 191 -17.10 -4.32 -1.16
CA ASP A 191 -17.95 -3.93 -2.26
C ASP A 191 -17.30 -4.24 -3.61
N ALA A 192 -18.14 -4.57 -4.60
CA ALA A 192 -17.71 -4.89 -5.96
C ALA A 192 -17.31 -3.65 -6.79
N THR A 193 -16.63 -2.68 -6.18
CA THR A 193 -16.13 -1.47 -6.87
C THR A 193 -14.64 -1.60 -7.16
N VAL A 194 -14.18 -0.93 -8.23
CA VAL A 194 -12.76 -0.88 -8.60
C VAL A 194 -11.91 -0.28 -7.48
N ALA A 195 -12.43 0.74 -6.77
CA ALA A 195 -11.68 1.41 -5.72
C ALA A 195 -11.40 0.47 -4.52
N SER A 196 -12.42 -0.25 -4.06
CA SER A 196 -12.30 -1.14 -2.91
C SER A 196 -11.50 -2.39 -3.24
N LEU A 197 -11.71 -2.99 -4.41
CA LEU A 197 -10.92 -4.11 -4.87
C LEU A 197 -9.45 -3.72 -5.12
N ASN A 198 -9.17 -2.53 -5.66
CA ASN A 198 -7.80 -2.01 -5.75
C ASN A 198 -7.16 -1.89 -4.36
N SER A 199 -7.89 -1.45 -3.33
CA SER A 199 -7.39 -1.38 -1.96
C SER A 199 -7.07 -2.78 -1.41
N VAL A 200 -7.95 -3.75 -1.63
CA VAL A 200 -7.73 -5.16 -1.27
C VAL A 200 -6.47 -5.71 -1.94
N PHE A 201 -6.33 -5.53 -3.25
CA PHE A 201 -5.19 -6.06 -3.99
C PHE A 201 -3.89 -5.33 -3.69
N LYS A 202 -3.94 -4.02 -3.38
CA LYS A 202 -2.80 -3.31 -2.80
C LYS A 202 -2.39 -3.95 -1.48
N ASN A 203 -3.30 -4.21 -0.56
CA ASN A 203 -2.94 -4.89 0.70
C ASN A 203 -2.40 -6.31 0.46
N PHE A 204 -2.98 -7.06 -0.49
CA PHE A 204 -2.57 -8.43 -0.80
C PHE A 204 -1.24 -8.53 -1.56
N LEU A 205 -0.88 -7.59 -2.43
CA LEU A 205 0.34 -7.67 -3.25
C LEU A 205 1.40 -6.65 -2.83
N PHE A 206 0.97 -5.44 -2.46
CA PHE A 206 1.77 -4.39 -1.83
C PHE A 206 1.55 -4.39 -0.31
N LYS A 207 1.63 -5.54 0.39
CA LYS A 207 1.98 -5.42 1.82
C LYS A 207 3.43 -5.01 1.84
N VAL A 208 3.59 -3.72 1.60
CA VAL A 208 4.75 -2.92 1.78
C VAL A 208 4.93 -2.95 3.29
N GLU A 209 5.49 -4.05 3.75
CA GLU A 209 6.59 -3.96 4.68
C GLU A 209 7.73 -3.24 3.92
N CYS A 210 7.50 -2.00 3.44
CA CYS A 210 8.51 -0.98 3.67
C CYS A 210 8.71 -1.13 5.16
N GLU A 211 9.88 -1.61 5.57
CA GLU A 211 10.29 -1.59 6.95
C GLU A 211 9.83 -0.25 7.50
N GLN A 212 8.73 -0.26 8.27
CA GLN A 212 8.02 0.98 8.57
C GLN A 212 9.06 1.85 9.23
N LYS A 213 9.41 2.96 8.57
CA LYS A 213 10.47 3.82 9.08
C LYS A 213 9.92 4.36 10.39
N GLN A 214 10.52 3.94 11.48
CA GLN A 214 10.08 4.35 12.79
C GLN A 214 10.70 5.68 13.13
N VAL A 215 9.89 6.56 13.69
CA VAL A 215 10.34 7.82 14.24
C VAL A 215 10.03 7.82 15.72
N ARG A 216 11.02 8.18 16.54
CA ARG A 216 10.80 8.48 17.95
C ARG A 216 10.83 9.99 18.12
N ILE A 217 9.69 10.56 18.48
CA ILE A 217 9.55 11.98 18.82
C ILE A 217 9.82 12.12 20.32
N ILE A 218 10.82 12.91 20.67
CA ILE A 218 11.23 13.18 22.03
C ILE A 218 10.70 14.56 22.41
N ILE A 219 9.65 14.59 23.23
CA ILE A 219 8.93 15.82 23.60
C ILE A 219 9.60 16.50 24.80
N SER A 220 9.94 15.71 25.81
CA SER A 220 10.65 16.20 27.00
C SER A 220 11.59 15.12 27.51
N ASN A 221 12.90 15.41 27.49
CA ASN A 221 13.92 14.51 28.04
C ASN A 221 13.74 14.35 29.56
N ASP A 222 13.46 15.45 30.27
CA ASP A 222 13.38 15.49 31.73
C ASP A 222 12.17 14.71 32.27
N LEU A 223 11.04 14.78 31.55
CA LEU A 223 9.82 14.07 31.90
C LEU A 223 9.73 12.67 31.26
N GLY A 224 10.72 12.29 30.43
CA GLY A 224 10.73 11.03 29.70
C GLY A 224 9.59 10.85 28.71
N ILE A 225 8.96 11.93 28.25
CA ILE A 225 7.81 11.87 27.34
C ILE A 225 8.34 11.67 25.91
N THR A 226 8.13 10.47 25.39
CA THR A 226 8.48 10.09 24.02
C THR A 226 7.31 9.41 23.34
N VAL A 227 7.22 9.59 22.03
CA VAL A 227 6.20 8.96 21.19
C VAL A 227 6.89 8.25 20.04
N ILE A 228 6.62 6.97 19.88
CA ILE A 228 7.14 6.16 18.77
C ILE A 228 6.05 5.99 17.73
N CYS A 229 6.36 6.39 16.51
CA CYS A 229 5.45 6.39 15.39
C CYS A 229 5.98 5.49 14.26
N ASP A 230 5.07 4.82 13.57
CA ASP A 230 5.33 4.19 12.28
C ASP A 230 5.03 5.21 11.18
N LEU A 231 6.00 5.47 10.29
CA LEU A 231 5.79 6.32 9.11
C LEU A 231 5.22 5.50 7.96
N TYR A 232 4.23 6.08 7.29
CA TYR A 232 3.57 5.52 6.12
C TYR A 232 3.87 6.41 4.91
N ASP A 233 4.52 5.81 3.90
CA ASP A 233 4.58 6.37 2.56
C ASP A 233 3.29 5.91 1.84
N CYS A 234 2.29 6.81 1.76
CA CYS A 234 0.97 6.47 1.22
C CYS A 234 0.85 6.67 -0.30
N MET A 235 1.89 7.17 -0.96
CA MET A 235 1.86 7.54 -2.36
C MET A 235 3.03 6.93 -3.12
N ILE A 236 2.71 6.39 -4.30
CA ILE A 236 3.72 6.08 -5.31
C ILE A 236 3.99 7.37 -6.05
N ASP A 237 5.26 7.75 -6.18
CA ASP A 237 5.68 8.86 -7.01
C ASP A 237 5.47 8.50 -8.49
N PRO A 238 4.55 9.16 -9.22
CA PRO A 238 4.30 8.85 -10.63
C PRO A 238 5.51 9.10 -11.51
N SER A 239 6.44 10.00 -11.11
CA SER A 239 7.69 10.24 -11.85
C SER A 239 8.64 9.04 -11.84
N MET A 240 8.43 8.09 -10.91
CA MET A 240 9.14 6.82 -10.89
C MET A 240 8.61 5.81 -11.91
N LEU A 241 7.47 6.09 -12.54
CA LEU A 241 6.97 5.32 -13.66
C LEU A 241 7.64 5.87 -14.92
N HIS A 242 8.58 5.10 -15.48
CA HIS A 242 9.37 5.47 -16.68
C HIS A 242 8.54 5.64 -17.99
N PHE A 243 7.21 5.84 -17.91
CA PHE A 243 6.26 5.67 -19.00
C PHE A 243 5.47 6.95 -19.33
N GLY A 244 6.17 8.03 -19.69
CA GLY A 244 5.54 9.23 -20.28
C GLY A 244 4.98 10.24 -19.29
N PHE A 245 5.15 10.04 -17.99
CA PHE A 245 5.22 11.17 -17.08
C PHE A 245 6.53 11.88 -17.42
N GLU A 246 6.46 13.02 -18.11
CA GLU A 246 7.60 13.93 -18.12
C GLU A 246 7.97 14.14 -16.65
N PRO A 247 9.24 13.89 -16.25
CA PRO A 247 9.65 14.18 -14.89
C PRO A 247 9.24 15.62 -14.65
N CYS A 248 8.37 15.83 -13.67
CA CYS A 248 7.97 17.18 -13.34
C CYS A 248 9.27 17.95 -13.12
N ASN A 249 9.49 19.03 -13.88
CA ASN A 249 10.64 19.91 -13.70
C ASN A 249 10.56 20.67 -12.35
N ASP A 250 9.61 20.31 -11.48
CA ASP A 250 9.74 20.53 -10.05
C ASP A 250 11.07 19.91 -9.59
N PHE A 251 12.04 20.79 -9.39
CA PHE A 251 13.33 20.51 -8.77
C PHE A 251 13.19 19.68 -7.47
N MET A 252 12.04 19.76 -6.82
CA MET A 252 11.68 19.08 -5.58
C MET A 252 11.40 17.57 -5.75
N CYS A 253 11.01 17.12 -6.94
CA CYS A 253 10.78 15.70 -7.25
C CYS A 253 12.06 15.01 -7.76
N GLN A 254 13.05 15.76 -8.24
CA GLN A 254 14.26 15.20 -8.85
C GLN A 254 15.28 14.66 -7.82
N THR A 255 15.15 15.00 -6.53
CA THR A 255 16.09 14.57 -5.49
C THR A 255 15.87 13.14 -4.98
N SER A 256 14.88 12.40 -5.48
CA SER A 256 14.54 11.06 -4.98
C SER A 256 15.23 9.89 -5.72
N ILE A 257 16.15 10.17 -6.65
CA ILE A 257 16.71 9.13 -7.53
C ILE A 257 18.23 9.05 -7.33
N LYS A 258 18.65 8.22 -6.37
CA LYS A 258 19.93 7.44 -6.33
C LYS A 258 20.22 6.85 -4.95
N HIS A 259 19.25 6.19 -4.31
CA HIS A 259 19.61 5.26 -3.25
C HIS A 259 18.91 3.92 -3.48
N SER A 260 19.67 3.02 -4.09
CA SER A 260 19.58 1.58 -3.88
C SER A 260 19.49 1.30 -2.37
N PHE A 261 18.28 1.10 -1.84
CA PHE A 261 18.09 0.60 -0.48
C PHE A 261 18.36 -0.90 -0.46
N LEU A 262 19.63 -1.26 -0.50
CA LEU A 262 20.13 -2.52 0.02
C LEU A 262 20.15 -2.42 1.56
N GLY A 263 19.40 -3.28 2.23
CA GLY A 263 19.75 -3.76 3.58
C GLY A 263 18.81 -3.38 4.73
N LEU A 264 17.86 -4.28 5.02
CA LEU A 264 17.68 -5.00 6.29
C LEU A 264 18.12 -4.27 7.59
N PHE A 265 17.63 -3.07 7.90
CA PHE A 265 17.72 -2.54 9.27
C PHE A 265 16.59 -1.53 9.52
N LYS A 266 15.68 -1.90 10.43
CA LYS A 266 14.66 -1.04 11.01
C LYS A 266 15.33 0.14 11.76
N LYS A 267 15.67 1.20 11.04
CA LYS A 267 16.36 2.37 11.61
C LYS A 267 15.33 3.31 12.23
N ILE A 268 15.26 3.33 13.55
CA ILE A 268 14.50 4.35 14.30
C ILE A 268 15.24 5.68 14.16
N THR A 269 14.54 6.72 13.71
CA THR A 269 15.08 8.08 13.68
C THR A 269 14.57 8.85 14.90
N ASP A 270 15.48 9.28 15.76
CA ASP A 270 15.16 10.11 16.92
C ASP A 270 15.04 11.58 16.51
N LEU A 271 13.84 12.15 16.70
CA LEU A 271 13.51 13.56 16.48
C LEU A 271 13.28 14.24 17.83
N GLU A 272 14.10 15.22 18.16
CA GLU A 272 13.96 16.02 19.38
C GLU A 272 13.15 17.28 19.10
N VAL A 273 12.12 17.52 19.91
CA VAL A 273 11.34 18.76 19.84
C VAL A 273 12.19 19.92 20.32
N ILE A 274 12.38 20.91 19.45
CA ILE A 274 13.11 22.14 19.75
C ILE A 274 12.14 23.18 20.29
N CYS A 275 11.06 23.42 19.54
CA CYS A 275 10.04 24.41 19.90
C CYS A 275 8.70 24.12 19.21
N ARG A 276 7.68 24.84 19.67
CA ARG A 276 6.35 24.90 19.06
C ARG A 276 6.26 26.12 18.15
N ILE A 277 5.57 25.99 17.02
CA ILE A 277 5.40 27.06 16.03
C ILE A 277 3.90 27.19 15.69
N PRO A 278 3.31 28.39 15.79
CA PRO A 278 1.97 28.65 15.26
C PRO A 278 1.86 28.29 13.78
N LEU A 279 0.80 27.57 13.40
CA LEU A 279 0.56 27.27 11.98
C LEU A 279 0.16 28.50 11.19
N ILE A 280 -0.35 29.52 11.88
CA ILE A 280 -0.75 30.79 11.27
C ILE A 280 0.49 31.53 10.76
N GLY A 281 0.52 31.84 9.47
CA GLY A 281 1.63 32.53 8.82
C GLY A 281 2.83 31.65 8.44
N LEU A 282 2.76 30.33 8.65
CA LEU A 282 3.79 29.43 8.13
C LEU A 282 3.69 29.32 6.60
N SER A 283 4.73 29.77 5.89
CA SER A 283 4.77 29.63 4.44
C SER A 283 4.99 28.17 4.05
N PRO A 284 4.13 27.59 3.19
CA PRO A 284 4.34 26.25 2.65
C PRO A 284 5.69 26.10 1.91
N THR A 285 6.28 27.20 1.44
CA THR A 285 7.56 27.20 0.72
C THR A 285 8.77 26.87 1.60
N LEU A 286 8.62 26.90 2.94
CA LEU A 286 9.68 26.51 3.87
C LEU A 286 9.75 24.99 4.09
N ILE A 287 8.73 24.29 3.62
CA ILE A 287 8.53 22.86 3.78
C ILE A 287 8.85 22.19 2.45
N PHE A 288 9.59 21.07 2.50
CA PHE A 288 9.94 20.33 1.30
C PHE A 288 9.84 18.81 1.44
N GLY A 289 9.84 18.15 0.27
CA GLY A 289 9.75 16.70 0.15
C GLY A 289 8.33 16.19 0.34
N PHE A 290 8.21 14.86 0.45
CA PHE A 290 6.92 14.22 0.65
C PHE A 290 6.49 14.28 2.11
N THR A 291 5.30 14.81 2.37
CA THR A 291 4.63 14.71 3.67
C THR A 291 4.40 13.25 4.00
N ARG A 292 4.93 12.81 5.15
CA ARG A 292 4.70 11.45 5.66
C ARG A 292 3.65 11.46 6.74
N ARG A 293 2.73 10.50 6.67
CA ARG A 293 1.77 10.23 7.74
C ARG A 293 2.45 9.38 8.80
N ALA A 294 2.37 9.80 10.05
CA ALA A 294 2.86 9.04 11.19
C ALA A 294 1.68 8.62 12.08
N GLU A 295 1.66 7.35 12.49
CA GLU A 295 0.68 6.80 13.43
C GLU A 295 1.41 6.17 14.63
N ALA A 296 0.72 6.05 15.77
CA ALA A 296 1.27 5.37 16.94
C ALA A 296 1.75 3.97 16.56
N THR A 297 2.96 3.61 16.97
CA THR A 297 3.52 2.33 16.55
C THR A 297 2.68 1.14 17.02
N SER A 298 2.50 0.16 16.16
CA SER A 298 1.89 -1.12 16.48
C SER A 298 2.90 -2.27 16.52
N SER A 299 4.19 -1.95 16.64
CA SER A 299 5.25 -2.95 16.50
C SER A 299 5.30 -3.93 17.67
N SER A 300 5.39 -5.22 17.34
CA SER A 300 5.54 -6.32 18.30
C SER A 300 6.87 -6.30 19.08
N SER A 301 7.80 -5.40 18.75
CA SER A 301 9.05 -5.24 19.50
C SER A 301 8.89 -4.59 20.88
N PHE A 302 7.72 -3.99 21.16
CA PHE A 302 7.43 -3.31 22.42
C PHE A 302 6.46 -4.12 23.28
N LYS A 303 6.53 -3.92 24.61
CA LYS A 303 5.56 -4.55 25.51
C LYS A 303 4.19 -3.92 25.32
N TRP A 304 3.13 -4.70 25.49
CA TRP A 304 1.75 -4.22 25.30
C TRP A 304 1.40 -3.02 26.19
N THR A 305 1.92 -2.96 27.41
CA THR A 305 1.73 -1.81 28.31
C THR A 305 2.38 -0.54 27.76
N GLU A 306 3.56 -0.66 27.15
CA GLU A 306 4.28 0.44 26.50
C GLU A 306 3.53 0.91 25.25
N LEU A 307 3.01 -0.03 24.44
CA LEU A 307 2.21 0.28 23.26
C LEU A 307 0.95 1.07 23.61
N LYS A 308 0.22 0.64 24.65
CA LYS A 308 -0.98 1.35 25.10
C LYS A 308 -0.69 2.75 25.61
N PHE A 309 0.37 2.89 26.40
CA PHE A 309 0.78 4.20 26.91
C PHE A 309 1.23 5.13 25.75
N ASN A 310 2.02 4.60 24.82
CA ASN A 310 2.44 5.30 23.61
C ASN A 310 1.24 5.76 22.76
N GLU A 311 0.25 4.90 22.56
CA GLU A 311 -0.97 5.23 21.83
C GLU A 311 -1.78 6.35 22.51
N GLN A 312 -1.88 6.32 23.84
CA GLN A 312 -2.56 7.37 24.61
C GLN A 312 -1.84 8.72 24.46
N ILE A 313 -0.51 8.74 24.62
CA ILE A 313 0.27 9.97 24.44
C ILE A 313 0.17 10.46 23.00
N PHE A 314 0.29 9.58 22.02
CA PHE A 314 0.18 9.94 20.60
C PHE A 314 -1.15 10.62 20.29
N ARG A 315 -2.28 10.04 20.75
CA ARG A 315 -3.61 10.63 20.54
C ARG A 315 -3.76 11.97 21.25
N ALA A 316 -3.25 12.08 22.47
CA ALA A 316 -3.26 13.34 23.22
C ALA A 316 -2.44 14.42 22.50
N LEU A 317 -1.27 14.06 21.95
CA LEU A 317 -0.42 14.95 21.18
C LEU A 317 -1.11 15.45 19.90
N CYS A 318 -1.68 14.53 19.10
CA CYS A 318 -2.38 14.88 17.86
C CYS A 318 -3.52 15.86 18.14
N LYS A 319 -4.37 15.52 19.12
CA LYS A 319 -5.48 16.37 19.52
C LYS A 319 -5.01 17.73 20.02
N ASN A 320 -3.99 17.77 20.88
CA ASN A 320 -3.49 19.02 21.43
C ASN A 320 -2.95 19.96 20.35
N LEU A 321 -2.10 19.45 19.44
CA LEU A 321 -1.55 20.25 18.33
C LEU A 321 -2.63 20.79 17.39
N TYR A 322 -3.64 19.96 17.11
CA TYR A 322 -4.79 20.36 16.30
C TYR A 322 -5.61 21.46 16.98
N ASP A 323 -5.98 21.25 18.25
CA ASP A 323 -6.84 22.18 19.01
C ASP A 323 -6.18 23.56 19.19
N ILE A 324 -4.86 23.60 19.38
CA ILE A 324 -4.12 24.86 19.57
C ILE A 324 -3.66 25.51 18.25
N GLY A 325 -3.75 24.80 17.12
CA GLY A 325 -3.31 25.30 15.82
C GLY A 325 -1.79 25.53 15.72
N GLU A 326 -0.99 24.64 16.33
CA GLU A 326 0.47 24.72 16.32
C GLU A 326 1.12 23.43 15.81
N GLY A 327 2.34 23.55 15.31
CA GLY A 327 3.20 22.43 14.94
C GLY A 327 4.47 22.38 15.78
N LEU A 328 5.22 21.29 15.64
CA LEU A 328 6.50 21.08 16.31
C LEU A 328 7.65 21.20 15.33
N LEU A 329 8.63 22.04 15.67
CA LEU A 329 9.95 22.01 15.04
C LEU A 329 10.80 20.97 15.76
N THR A 330 11.37 20.06 14.98
CA THR A 330 12.20 18.97 15.51
C THR A 330 13.55 18.88 14.81
N GLN A 331 14.54 18.35 15.51
CA GLN A 331 15.89 18.09 15.00
C GLN A 331 16.22 16.60 15.10
N ALA A 332 16.83 16.02 14.07
CA ALA A 332 17.32 14.65 14.12
C ALA A 332 18.63 14.53 14.92
N LYS A 333 18.68 13.61 15.91
CA LYS A 333 19.86 13.44 16.79
C LYS A 333 21.04 12.69 16.18
N ALA A 334 20.81 11.78 15.22
CA ALA A 334 21.80 10.78 14.84
C ALA A 334 22.04 10.61 13.33
N GLN A 335 21.45 11.46 12.48
CA GLN A 335 21.50 11.24 11.03
C GLN A 335 22.90 11.52 10.44
N PHE A 336 23.67 12.41 11.06
CA PHE A 336 24.93 12.96 10.52
C PHE A 336 26.00 13.22 11.60
N GLN A 337 26.13 12.32 12.59
CA GLN A 337 27.03 12.53 13.74
C GLN A 337 28.50 12.78 13.34
N SER A 338 28.94 12.30 12.16
CA SER A 338 30.29 12.50 11.64
C SER A 338 30.49 13.81 10.89
N SER A 339 29.43 14.51 10.45
CA SER A 339 29.53 15.68 9.57
C SER A 339 29.00 16.98 10.17
N HIS A 340 28.61 16.99 11.46
CA HIS A 340 27.98 18.13 12.16
C HIS A 340 26.69 18.67 11.50
N LEU A 341 26.22 18.06 10.40
CA LEU A 341 25.00 18.46 9.71
C LEU A 341 23.78 18.18 10.57
N LYS A 342 22.80 19.08 10.51
CA LYS A 342 21.53 18.97 11.22
C LYS A 342 20.41 18.84 10.21
N SER A 343 19.50 17.90 10.48
CA SER A 343 18.24 17.78 9.74
C SER A 343 17.10 18.27 10.61
N TYR A 344 16.24 19.10 10.05
CA TYR A 344 15.06 19.61 10.72
C TYR A 344 13.78 19.09 10.08
N TYR A 345 12.78 18.81 10.92
CA TYR A 345 11.48 18.34 10.47
C TYR A 345 10.37 19.14 11.15
N PHE A 346 9.32 19.44 10.39
CA PHE A 346 8.12 20.07 10.87
C PHE A 346 7.02 19.04 11.04
N ILE A 347 6.43 18.98 12.22
CA ILE A 347 5.36 18.04 12.55
C ILE A 347 4.07 18.82 12.79
N THR A 348 3.03 18.53 12.01
CA THR A 348 1.67 19.06 12.21
C THR A 348 0.70 17.92 12.52
N SER A 349 -0.54 18.25 12.89
CA SER A 349 -1.58 17.24 13.10
C SER A 349 -2.90 17.63 12.43
N ASP A 350 -3.62 16.62 11.95
CA ASP A 350 -5.00 16.72 11.49
C ASP A 350 -6.01 16.30 12.59
N GLY A 351 -5.54 16.12 13.83
CA GLY A 351 -6.30 15.65 14.98
C GLY A 351 -6.28 14.13 15.18
N ASN A 352 -6.00 13.34 14.13
CA ASN A 352 -5.99 11.88 14.21
C ASN A 352 -4.60 11.28 13.97
N CYS A 353 -3.77 11.93 13.16
CA CYS A 353 -2.41 11.53 12.85
C CYS A 353 -1.46 12.72 12.88
N LEU A 354 -0.16 12.42 12.78
CA LEU A 354 0.87 13.44 12.62
C LEU A 354 1.33 13.46 11.16
N LEU A 355 1.60 14.66 10.65
CA LEU A 355 2.16 14.90 9.33
C LEU A 355 3.60 15.39 9.52
N VAL A 356 4.56 14.60 9.06
CA VAL A 356 5.99 14.87 9.19
C VAL A 356 6.53 15.36 7.86
N ASN A 357 7.11 16.56 7.86
CA ASN A 357 7.70 17.17 6.68
C ASN A 357 9.15 17.58 6.92
N SER A 358 9.97 17.59 5.87
CA SER A 358 11.33 18.13 5.94
C SER A 358 11.30 19.65 5.85
N ILE A 359 12.21 20.33 6.56
CA ILE A 359 12.34 21.80 6.53
C ILE A 359 13.67 22.16 5.90
N ALA A 360 13.64 23.12 4.97
CA ALA A 360 14.84 23.67 4.38
C ALA A 360 15.36 24.79 5.30
N PRO A 361 16.54 24.63 5.93
CA PRO A 361 17.20 25.74 6.59
C PRO A 361 17.64 26.77 5.55
N GLU A 362 17.87 28.01 6.01
CA GLU A 362 18.24 29.16 5.17
C GLU A 362 19.43 28.86 4.22
N GLU A 363 20.40 28.09 4.71
CA GLU A 363 21.58 27.66 3.96
C GLU A 363 21.31 26.77 2.73
N LEU A 364 20.11 26.19 2.63
CA LEU A 364 19.68 25.44 1.43
C LEU A 364 18.99 26.32 0.38
N TYR A 365 18.67 27.58 0.69
CA TYR A 365 18.09 28.48 -0.28
C TYR A 365 19.22 29.09 -1.12
N LEU A 366 19.11 28.92 -2.43
CA LEU A 366 19.90 29.72 -3.35
C LEU A 366 19.38 31.16 -3.28
N SER A 367 20.30 32.14 -3.31
CA SER A 367 19.96 33.56 -3.41
C SER A 367 19.17 33.81 -4.69
N ASN A 368 17.85 33.67 -4.61
CA ASN A 368 16.96 34.26 -5.58
C ASN A 368 16.80 35.72 -5.16
N ASP A 369 16.99 36.62 -6.12
CA ASP A 369 16.52 38.01 -6.02
C ASP A 369 14.98 38.02 -5.99
N PHE A 370 14.39 37.44 -4.94
CA PHE A 370 13.04 37.80 -4.53
C PHE A 370 13.15 39.23 -4.04
N LYS A 371 13.12 40.18 -4.98
CA LYS A 371 12.71 41.54 -4.67
C LYS A 371 11.34 41.36 -4.04
N ILE A 372 11.27 41.50 -2.71
CA ILE A 372 10.03 41.67 -1.98
C ILE A 372 9.33 42.81 -2.71
N ARG A 373 8.40 42.48 -3.60
CA ARG A 373 7.55 43.48 -4.23
C ARG A 373 6.70 43.98 -3.09
N VAL A 374 7.10 45.12 -2.52
CA VAL A 374 6.21 45.89 -1.66
C VAL A 374 4.93 46.06 -2.45
N PRO A 375 3.76 45.66 -1.91
CA PRO A 375 2.50 45.86 -2.61
C PRO A 375 2.42 47.34 -2.98
N GLN A 376 2.55 47.65 -4.26
CA GLN A 376 2.31 49.01 -4.71
C GLN A 376 0.81 49.20 -4.60
N SER A 377 0.40 50.11 -3.73
CA SER A 377 -0.99 50.44 -3.44
C SER A 377 -1.63 51.23 -4.60
N GLU A 378 -1.58 50.69 -5.81
CA GLU A 378 -2.30 51.25 -6.96
C GLU A 378 -3.52 50.39 -7.25
N ASP A 379 -4.67 51.06 -7.37
CA ASP A 379 -6.03 50.56 -7.65
C ASP A 379 -6.12 49.08 -8.09
N GLU A 380 -6.07 48.17 -7.12
CA GLU A 380 -6.33 46.74 -7.33
C GLU A 380 -7.83 46.48 -7.50
N GLU A 381 -8.70 47.42 -7.10
CA GLU A 381 -10.17 47.30 -7.12
C GLU A 381 -10.75 46.91 -8.51
N PRO A 382 -10.36 47.53 -9.64
CA PRO A 382 -10.84 47.13 -10.95
C PRO A 382 -10.38 45.72 -11.34
N ALA A 383 -9.12 45.38 -11.05
CA ALA A 383 -8.55 44.06 -11.34
C ALA A 383 -9.18 42.96 -10.46
N LEU A 384 -9.36 43.26 -9.17
CA LEU A 384 -10.03 42.40 -8.20
C LEU A 384 -11.48 42.19 -8.60
N SER A 385 -12.20 43.23 -9.01
CA SER A 385 -13.58 43.11 -9.50
C SER A 385 -13.67 42.23 -10.76
N ALA A 386 -12.72 42.36 -11.69
CA ALA A 386 -12.64 41.52 -12.89
C ALA A 386 -12.32 40.06 -12.56
N ILE A 387 -11.41 39.81 -11.61
CA ILE A 387 -11.09 38.46 -11.11
C ILE A 387 -12.29 37.86 -10.39
N LEU A 388 -12.96 38.59 -9.51
CA LEU A 388 -14.15 38.11 -8.79
C LEU A 388 -15.29 37.79 -9.76
N MET A 389 -15.50 38.60 -10.80
CA MET A 389 -16.47 38.31 -11.86
C MET A 389 -16.08 37.07 -12.67
N SER A 390 -14.79 36.85 -12.91
CA SER A 390 -14.29 35.65 -13.59
C SER A 390 -14.45 34.41 -12.69
N PHE A 391 -14.16 34.51 -11.39
CA PHE A 391 -14.33 33.43 -10.41
C PHE A 391 -15.79 33.01 -10.25
N ARG A 392 -16.75 33.94 -10.38
CA ARG A 392 -18.18 33.62 -10.41
C ARG A 392 -18.57 32.74 -11.61
N GLN A 393 -17.79 32.75 -12.69
CA GLN A 393 -17.99 31.89 -13.86
C GLN A 393 -17.30 30.54 -13.72
N ILE A 394 -16.30 30.42 -12.83
CA ILE A 394 -15.62 29.17 -12.54
C ILE A 394 -16.53 28.30 -11.67
N HIS A 395 -16.78 27.08 -12.12
CA HIS A 395 -17.59 26.13 -11.36
C HIS A 395 -16.92 25.79 -10.04
N SER A 396 -17.55 26.21 -8.93
CA SER A 396 -17.11 25.85 -7.58
C SER A 396 -17.68 24.49 -7.21
N LEU A 397 -16.80 23.53 -6.97
CA LEU A 397 -17.17 22.23 -6.43
C LEU A 397 -17.45 22.37 -4.94
N LYS A 398 -18.66 22.01 -4.49
CA LYS A 398 -19.05 22.03 -3.06
C LYS A 398 -18.25 21.05 -2.20
N SER A 399 -17.72 19.99 -2.81
CA SER A 399 -16.86 19.00 -2.17
C SER A 399 -15.89 18.44 -3.19
N PHE A 400 -14.60 18.42 -2.85
CA PHE A 400 -13.57 17.83 -3.67
C PHE A 400 -12.88 16.70 -2.90
N SER A 401 -12.80 15.53 -3.51
CA SER A 401 -11.94 14.45 -3.05
C SER A 401 -10.93 14.14 -4.14
N PRO A 402 -9.62 14.15 -3.85
CA PRO A 402 -8.59 13.75 -4.83
C PRO A 402 -8.83 12.35 -5.41
N LYS A 403 -9.54 11.47 -4.69
CA LYS A 403 -9.92 10.13 -5.16
C LYS A 403 -10.84 10.15 -6.40
N MET A 404 -11.47 11.28 -6.70
CA MET A 404 -12.32 11.45 -7.88
C MET A 404 -11.50 11.68 -9.15
N LEU A 405 -10.22 12.04 -9.04
CA LEU A 405 -9.36 12.24 -10.19
C LEU A 405 -8.85 10.90 -10.72
N GLN A 406 -9.02 10.68 -12.02
CA GLN A 406 -8.43 9.56 -12.73
C GLN A 406 -7.24 10.06 -13.54
N SER A 407 -6.05 9.57 -13.21
CA SER A 407 -4.81 9.95 -13.90
C SER A 407 -4.55 9.14 -15.17
N GLY A 408 -5.35 8.10 -15.46
CA GLY A 408 -5.10 7.17 -16.58
C GLY A 408 -3.86 6.28 -16.39
N VAL A 409 -3.20 6.32 -15.22
CA VAL A 409 -1.96 5.58 -14.94
C VAL A 409 -2.10 4.10 -15.29
N TYR A 410 -3.19 3.45 -14.87
CA TYR A 410 -3.35 2.02 -15.14
C TYR A 410 -3.45 1.71 -16.63
N ASP A 411 -4.12 2.56 -17.42
CA ASP A 411 -4.25 2.35 -18.86
C ASP A 411 -2.91 2.55 -19.57
N CYS A 412 -2.13 3.55 -19.14
CA CYS A 412 -0.76 3.75 -19.58
C CYS A 412 0.14 2.54 -19.26
N LEU A 413 0.08 2.03 -18.02
CA LEU A 413 0.88 0.87 -17.63
C LEU A 413 0.49 -0.39 -18.41
N LYS A 414 -0.80 -0.61 -18.65
CA LYS A 414 -1.31 -1.77 -19.38
C LYS A 414 -0.90 -1.78 -20.85
N THR A 415 -0.94 -0.63 -21.53
CA THR A 415 -0.54 -0.56 -22.96
C THR A 415 0.92 -0.98 -23.13
N GLN A 416 1.80 -0.56 -22.22
CA GLN A 416 3.22 -0.90 -22.25
C GLN A 416 3.51 -2.35 -21.85
N LEU A 417 2.74 -2.90 -20.92
CA LEU A 417 2.90 -4.29 -20.48
C LEU A 417 2.15 -5.30 -21.36
N SER A 418 1.27 -4.82 -22.25
CA SER A 418 0.56 -5.68 -23.20
C SER A 418 1.58 -6.46 -24.04
N PRO A 419 1.30 -7.72 -24.38
CA PRO A 419 2.15 -8.44 -25.31
C PRO A 419 2.03 -7.74 -26.66
N THR A 420 3.02 -6.92 -26.99
CA THR A 420 3.21 -6.45 -28.36
C THR A 420 3.34 -7.71 -29.20
N VAL A 421 2.39 -7.94 -30.10
CA VAL A 421 2.59 -8.83 -31.25
C VAL A 421 3.59 -8.10 -32.13
N SER A 422 4.87 -8.18 -31.76
CA SER A 422 5.97 -7.69 -32.56
C SER A 422 6.76 -8.92 -33.00
N TYR A 423 6.47 -9.32 -34.24
CA TYR A 423 7.38 -9.92 -35.20
C TYR A 423 8.81 -10.14 -34.68
N LEU A 424 9.12 -11.40 -34.37
CA LEU A 424 10.45 -11.96 -34.56
C LEU A 424 10.30 -13.13 -35.55
N GLU A 425 9.89 -12.79 -36.77
CA GLU A 425 10.49 -13.38 -37.96
C GLU A 425 11.73 -12.53 -38.28
N GLU A 426 12.86 -13.21 -38.54
CA GLU A 426 14.18 -12.69 -38.95
C GLU A 426 14.96 -11.97 -37.81
N ILE A 427 16.11 -12.45 -37.30
CA ILE A 427 17.28 -13.15 -37.87
C ILE A 427 17.80 -14.20 -36.88
#